data_AF-A0A7C9FET8-F1
#
_entry.id   AF-A0A7C9FET8-F1
#
_cell.length_a   1.000
_cell.length_b   1.000
_cell.length_c   1.000
_cell.angle_alpha   90.00
_cell.angle_beta   90.00
_cell.angle_gamma   90.00
#
_symmetry.space_group_name_H-M   'P 1'
#
loop_
_entity.id
_entity.type
_entity.pdbx_description
1 polymer ?
#
loop_
_entity_poly.entity_id
_entity_poly.type
_entity_poly.pdbx_seq_one_letter_code
_entity_poly.pdbx_strand_id
1 'polypeptide(L)'
;MEKSREEVIREIAAEHGVTVSTVATLLHGLQATGGNQVQFNVSELGGMGQWQPGMIMVGDMFNHGLKAKVDRLCTAISALSRQLPREVADTTGTLLGRTKATFKGSQNDTHYTYYADEHRLVIYHEGKNTSYDTTGYPLTGVQQAQNNGGKRLSFTHPGGTVEARDLKEIEP
;
A
#
# COMPACT_ATOMS: atom_id res chain seq x y z
N MET A 1 24.33 -2.37 -16.82
CA MET A 1 24.00 -3.51 -15.95
C MET A 1 23.02 -2.98 -14.92
N GLU A 2 21.75 -3.33 -15.08
CA GLU A 2 20.69 -2.94 -14.14
C GLU A 2 20.83 -3.87 -12.93
N LYS A 3 21.24 -3.34 -11.76
CA LYS A 3 21.39 -4.18 -10.56
C LYS A 3 20.02 -4.71 -10.16
N SER A 4 19.87 -6.02 -10.00
CA SER A 4 18.60 -6.62 -9.61
C SER A 4 18.21 -6.16 -8.20
N ARG A 5 16.91 -6.00 -7.93
CA ARG A 5 16.40 -5.61 -6.60
C ARG A 5 17.02 -6.43 -5.46
N GLU A 6 17.20 -7.73 -5.69
CA GLU A 6 17.76 -8.67 -4.72
C GLU A 6 19.24 -8.43 -4.45
N GLU A 7 20.01 -8.02 -5.46
CA GLU A 7 21.41 -7.64 -5.30
C GLU A 7 21.53 -6.38 -4.46
N VAL A 8 20.67 -5.38 -4.69
CA VAL A 8 20.71 -4.14 -3.92
C VAL A 8 20.27 -4.35 -2.47
N ILE A 9 19.26 -5.19 -2.23
CA ILE A 9 18.86 -5.56 -0.86
C ILE A 9 20.02 -6.27 -0.14
N ARG A 10 20.74 -7.17 -0.82
CA ARG A 10 21.93 -7.84 -0.25
C ARG A 10 23.07 -6.86 0.03
N GLU A 11 23.29 -5.90 -0.84
CA GLU A 11 24.33 -4.87 -0.69
C GLU A 11 24.04 -3.96 0.52
N ILE A 12 22.79 -3.46 0.64
CA ILE A 12 22.35 -2.66 1.81
C ILE A 12 22.44 -3.47 3.09
N ALA A 13 22.03 -4.75 3.06
CA ALA A 13 22.09 -5.65 4.20
C ALA A 13 23.54 -5.85 4.67
N ALA A 14 24.47 -6.09 3.74
CA ALA A 14 25.89 -6.23 4.04
C ALA A 14 26.51 -4.93 4.57
N GLU A 15 26.18 -3.78 3.97
CA GLU A 15 26.69 -2.47 4.39
C GLU A 15 26.25 -2.10 5.82
N HIS A 16 25.00 -2.39 6.15
CA HIS A 16 24.44 -2.06 7.45
C HIS A 16 24.61 -3.20 8.47
N GLY A 17 25.21 -4.33 8.09
CA GLY A 17 25.36 -5.50 8.95
C GLY A 17 24.02 -5.98 9.51
N VAL A 18 23.00 -6.06 8.65
CA VAL A 18 21.67 -6.59 8.97
C VAL A 18 21.32 -7.73 8.02
N THR A 19 20.30 -8.51 8.36
CA THR A 19 19.81 -9.59 7.50
C THR A 19 19.06 -9.07 6.28
N VAL A 20 19.20 -9.78 5.15
CA VAL A 20 18.47 -9.49 3.90
C VAL A 20 16.96 -9.42 4.13
N SER A 21 16.44 -10.33 4.96
CA SER A 21 15.02 -10.35 5.36
C SER A 21 14.60 -9.04 6.04
N THR A 22 15.43 -8.47 6.91
CA THR A 22 15.17 -7.18 7.57
C THR A 22 15.03 -6.04 6.55
N VAL A 23 15.97 -5.97 5.60
CA VAL A 23 15.94 -4.97 4.53
C VAL A 23 14.71 -5.16 3.63
N ALA A 24 14.36 -6.40 3.29
CA ALA A 24 13.17 -6.71 2.50
C ALA A 24 11.87 -6.29 3.22
N THR A 25 11.76 -6.55 4.52
CA THR A 25 10.61 -6.11 5.33
C THR A 25 10.49 -4.58 5.37
N LEU A 26 11.61 -3.87 5.58
CA LEU A 26 11.63 -2.40 5.57
C LEU A 26 11.28 -1.83 4.20
N LEU A 27 11.81 -2.41 3.13
CA LEU A 27 11.52 -2.00 1.75
C LEU A 27 10.03 -2.17 1.45
N HIS A 28 9.43 -3.29 1.81
CA HIS A 28 8.00 -3.54 1.61
C HIS A 28 7.15 -2.49 2.35
N GLY A 29 7.48 -2.18 3.61
CA GLY A 29 6.78 -1.16 4.39
C GLY A 29 6.95 0.26 3.82
N LEU A 30 8.13 0.61 3.33
CA LEU A 30 8.38 1.90 2.67
C LEU A 30 7.68 1.99 1.31
N GLN A 31 7.60 0.91 0.54
CA GLN A 31 6.86 0.89 -0.73
C GLN A 31 5.37 1.10 -0.50
N ALA A 32 4.79 0.48 0.53
CA ALA A 32 3.38 0.65 0.90
C ALA A 32 3.01 2.11 1.26
N THR A 33 3.97 2.89 1.78
CA THR A 33 3.74 4.28 2.23
C THR A 33 4.30 5.33 1.26
N GLY A 34 4.82 4.91 0.10
CA GLY A 34 5.47 5.81 -0.86
C GLY A 34 6.82 6.37 -0.39
N GLY A 35 7.46 5.74 0.60
CA GLY A 35 8.77 6.10 1.12
C GLY A 35 8.75 7.16 2.21
N ASN A 36 7.58 7.42 2.82
CA ASN A 36 7.40 8.47 3.82
C ASN A 36 7.48 7.96 5.25
N GLN A 37 7.10 6.71 5.52
CA GLN A 37 7.17 6.12 6.85
C GLN A 37 7.26 4.60 6.78
N VAL A 38 7.84 3.97 7.78
CA VAL A 38 7.78 2.51 7.92
C VAL A 38 7.69 2.14 9.39
N GLN A 39 6.83 1.17 9.69
CA GLN A 39 6.82 0.51 10.98
C GLN A 39 7.43 -0.87 10.79
N PHE A 40 8.26 -1.27 11.71
CA PHE A 40 8.93 -2.56 11.70
C PHE A 40 8.91 -3.17 13.09
N ASN A 41 8.91 -4.50 13.12
CA ASN A 41 9.09 -5.25 14.35
C ASN A 41 10.20 -6.27 14.10
N VAL A 42 11.44 -5.84 14.32
CA VAL A 42 12.63 -6.62 14.01
C VAL A 42 13.53 -6.61 15.24
N SER A 43 13.72 -7.76 15.86
CA SER A 43 14.58 -7.91 17.05
C SER A 43 16.00 -7.38 16.81
N GLU A 44 16.51 -7.56 15.59
CA GLU A 44 17.81 -7.07 15.12
C GLU A 44 17.94 -5.54 15.09
N LEU A 45 16.81 -4.82 15.00
CA LEU A 45 16.71 -3.35 15.02
C LEU A 45 16.20 -2.81 16.37
N GLY A 46 16.19 -3.63 17.42
CA GLY A 46 15.67 -3.25 18.74
C GLY A 46 14.16 -3.50 18.91
N GLY A 47 13.58 -4.38 18.10
CA GLY A 47 12.19 -4.81 18.18
C GLY A 47 11.25 -3.91 17.39
N MET A 48 10.16 -3.50 18.05
CA MET A 48 9.18 -2.57 17.48
C MET A 48 9.77 -1.18 17.30
N GLY A 49 9.65 -0.65 16.09
CA GLY A 49 10.11 0.69 15.75
C GLY A 49 9.30 1.30 14.61
N GLN A 50 9.35 2.63 14.54
CA GLN A 50 8.82 3.42 13.44
C GLN A 50 9.91 4.38 12.97
N TRP A 51 10.10 4.45 11.67
CA TRP A 51 10.96 5.42 11.03
C TRP A 51 10.14 6.33 10.11
N GLN A 52 10.45 7.61 10.15
CA GLN A 52 9.96 8.66 9.25
C GLN A 52 11.06 9.72 9.11
N PRO A 53 11.14 10.47 7.99
CA PRO A 53 12.14 11.51 7.82
C PRO A 53 12.10 12.53 8.96
N GLY A 54 13.15 12.58 9.77
CA GLY A 54 13.26 13.48 10.92
C GLY A 54 12.70 12.94 12.25
N MET A 55 12.06 11.77 12.30
CA MET A 55 11.61 11.16 13.56
C MET A 55 11.76 9.63 13.55
N ILE A 56 12.42 9.11 14.60
CA ILE A 56 12.75 7.69 14.72
C ILE A 56 12.41 7.22 16.11
N MET A 57 11.54 6.23 16.15
CA MET A 57 11.13 5.51 17.33
C MET A 57 11.68 4.10 17.20
N VAL A 58 12.54 3.69 18.13
CA VAL A 58 12.98 2.29 18.27
C VAL A 58 12.73 1.90 19.71
N GLY A 59 12.49 0.61 19.96
CA GLY A 59 12.18 0.09 21.29
C GLY A 59 13.26 0.40 22.34
N ASP A 60 14.51 0.58 21.91
CA ASP A 60 15.63 0.98 22.76
C ASP A 60 15.85 2.50 22.74
N MET A 61 15.14 3.21 23.62
CA MET A 61 15.14 4.68 23.67
C MET A 61 16.50 5.30 24.01
N PHE A 62 17.40 4.55 24.67
CA PHE A 62 18.72 5.03 25.10
C PHE A 62 19.82 4.68 24.11
N ASN A 63 19.56 3.81 23.13
CA ASN A 63 20.53 3.43 22.12
C ASN A 63 20.53 4.41 20.94
N HIS A 64 21.15 5.57 21.17
CA HIS A 64 21.33 6.62 20.14
C HIS A 64 22.08 6.10 18.90
N GLY A 65 23.00 5.15 19.07
CA GLY A 65 23.70 4.51 17.95
C GLY A 65 22.77 3.68 17.07
N LEU A 66 21.85 2.91 17.68
CA LEU A 66 20.84 2.14 16.97
C LEU A 66 19.87 3.05 16.20
N LYS A 67 19.44 4.17 16.80
CA LYS A 67 18.58 5.17 16.13
C LYS A 67 19.27 5.72 14.88
N ALA A 68 20.54 6.10 14.98
CA ALA A 68 21.31 6.60 13.85
C ALA A 68 21.52 5.52 12.76
N LYS A 69 21.71 4.26 13.16
CA LYS A 69 21.82 3.12 12.25
C LYS A 69 20.51 2.88 11.49
N VAL A 70 19.39 2.85 12.20
CA VAL A 70 18.04 2.71 11.62
C VAL A 70 17.73 3.88 10.70
N ASP A 71 18.13 5.10 11.06
CA ASP A 71 17.95 6.28 10.21
C ASP A 71 18.61 6.13 8.85
N ARG A 72 19.91 5.78 8.86
CA ARG A 72 20.71 5.61 7.65
C ARG A 72 20.16 4.48 6.79
N LEU A 73 19.81 3.36 7.42
CA LEU A 73 19.22 2.20 6.74
C LEU A 73 17.91 2.58 6.05
N CYS A 74 16.95 3.17 6.77
CA CYS A 74 15.65 3.51 6.21
C CYS A 74 15.74 4.65 5.18
N THR A 75 16.66 5.61 5.36
CA THR A 75 16.94 6.66 4.37
C THR A 75 17.48 6.06 3.07
N ALA A 76 18.44 5.12 3.16
CA ALA A 76 19.00 4.43 2.00
C ALA A 76 17.93 3.60 1.27
N ILE A 77 17.11 2.85 2.02
CA ILE A 77 16.01 2.03 1.46
C ILE A 77 14.91 2.94 0.86
N SER A 78 14.61 4.08 1.47
CA SER A 78 13.63 5.05 0.94
C SER A 78 14.13 5.69 -0.35
N ALA A 79 15.41 6.09 -0.40
CA ALA A 79 16.04 6.57 -1.62
C ALA A 79 16.06 5.49 -2.71
N LEU A 80 16.34 4.23 -2.35
CA LEU A 80 16.27 3.10 -3.26
C LEU A 80 14.84 2.87 -3.76
N SER A 81 13.84 2.92 -2.88
CA SER A 81 12.42 2.78 -3.25
C SER A 81 11.96 3.86 -4.24
N ARG A 82 12.59 5.04 -4.21
CA ARG A 82 12.37 6.14 -5.17
C ARG A 82 13.20 6.01 -6.46
N GLN A 83 14.37 5.36 -6.41
CA GLN A 83 15.33 5.22 -7.53
C GLN A 83 15.13 3.95 -8.35
N LEU A 84 14.74 2.85 -7.69
CA LEU A 84 14.09 1.77 -8.40
C LEU A 84 12.97 2.46 -9.18
N PRO A 85 12.85 2.24 -10.51
CA PRO A 85 11.56 2.52 -11.12
C PRO A 85 10.61 1.85 -10.16
N ARG A 86 9.69 2.65 -9.59
CA ARG A 86 8.52 2.07 -8.97
C ARG A 86 8.19 1.00 -9.99
N GLU A 87 8.11 -0.27 -9.57
CA GLU A 87 7.13 -1.08 -10.25
C GLU A 87 5.87 -0.29 -9.96
N VAL A 88 5.62 0.69 -10.82
CA VAL A 88 4.33 1.16 -11.14
C VAL A 88 3.72 -0.20 -11.42
N ALA A 89 3.00 -0.70 -10.43
CA ALA A 89 1.66 -1.08 -10.74
C ALA A 89 0.95 0.15 -11.38
N ASP A 90 1.43 0.65 -12.53
CA ASP A 90 1.01 0.16 -13.84
C ASP A 90 0.38 -1.23 -13.70
N THR A 91 -0.76 -1.24 -13.00
CA THR A 91 -1.82 -2.19 -13.30
C THR A 91 -2.37 -1.74 -14.65
N THR A 92 -1.53 -1.73 -15.68
CA THR A 92 -1.92 -1.61 -17.07
C THR A 92 -1.14 -2.67 -17.82
N GLY A 93 -1.86 -3.75 -18.11
CA GLY A 93 -1.42 -4.87 -18.93
C GLY A 93 -1.07 -6.09 -18.08
N THR A 94 -1.89 -7.13 -17.97
CA THR A 94 -2.67 -7.71 -19.07
C THR A 94 -3.66 -8.71 -18.50
N LEU A 95 -4.94 -8.37 -18.44
CA LEU A 95 -6.03 -9.33 -18.66
C LEU A 95 -7.18 -8.56 -19.33
N LEU A 96 -7.24 -8.67 -20.65
CA LEU A 96 -8.47 -8.55 -21.44
C LEU A 96 -9.11 -7.14 -21.46
N GLY A 97 -8.48 -6.25 -22.21
CA GLY A 97 -9.02 -5.00 -22.77
C GLY A 97 -10.19 -4.37 -22.02
N ARG A 98 -9.92 -3.54 -21.01
CA ARG A 98 -10.94 -2.75 -20.31
C ARG A 98 -10.29 -1.59 -19.54
N THR A 99 -10.50 -0.38 -20.09
CA THR A 99 -10.81 0.89 -19.40
C THR A 99 -9.99 1.33 -18.19
N LYS A 100 -9.38 2.52 -18.30
CA LYS A 100 -8.61 3.17 -17.23
C LYS A 100 -9.49 3.38 -15.99
N ALA A 101 -9.13 2.78 -14.86
CA ALA A 101 -9.82 3.00 -13.59
C ALA A 101 -9.80 4.49 -13.21
N THR A 102 -10.96 5.03 -12.84
CA THR A 102 -11.14 6.43 -12.42
C THR A 102 -10.53 6.67 -11.05
N PHE A 103 -10.78 5.76 -10.10
CA PHE A 103 -10.09 5.73 -8.82
C PHE A 103 -10.06 4.30 -8.26
N LYS A 104 -9.02 4.01 -7.48
CA LYS A 104 -8.84 2.73 -6.79
C LYS A 104 -8.29 2.98 -5.39
N GLY A 105 -8.59 2.08 -4.46
CA GLY A 105 -8.08 2.17 -3.10
C GLY A 105 -8.11 0.83 -2.39
N SER A 106 -7.42 0.76 -1.26
CA SER A 106 -7.34 -0.43 -0.42
C SER A 106 -7.46 -0.02 1.03
N GLN A 107 -8.32 -0.70 1.79
CA GLN A 107 -8.50 -0.45 3.21
C GLN A 107 -8.98 -1.71 3.93
N ASN A 108 -8.29 -2.11 5.01
CA ASN A 108 -8.67 -3.25 5.86
C ASN A 108 -8.88 -4.57 5.08
N ASP A 109 -7.94 -4.86 4.17
CA ASP A 109 -7.92 -6.01 3.24
C ASP A 109 -8.97 -5.97 2.11
N THR A 110 -9.84 -4.95 2.09
CA THR A 110 -10.75 -4.70 0.98
C THR A 110 -10.11 -3.77 -0.05
N HIS A 111 -9.98 -4.24 -1.29
CA HIS A 111 -9.54 -3.41 -2.40
C HIS A 111 -10.75 -3.06 -3.27
N TYR A 112 -10.86 -1.81 -3.72
CA TYR A 112 -11.91 -1.39 -4.66
C TYR A 112 -11.30 -0.68 -5.85
N THR A 113 -11.87 -0.92 -7.02
CA THR A 113 -11.48 -0.31 -8.29
C THR A 113 -12.73 0.16 -9.02
N TYR A 114 -12.82 1.46 -9.28
CA TYR A 114 -13.94 2.06 -9.98
C TYR A 114 -13.58 2.45 -11.41
N TYR A 115 -14.44 2.08 -12.36
CA TYR A 115 -14.34 2.34 -13.79
C TYR A 115 -15.55 3.17 -14.21
N ALA A 116 -15.42 4.50 -14.25
CA ALA A 116 -16.54 5.38 -14.58
C ALA A 116 -17.04 5.18 -16.02
N ASP A 117 -16.13 4.92 -16.95
CA ASP A 117 -16.43 4.72 -18.38
C ASP A 117 -17.26 3.44 -18.64
N GLU A 118 -17.08 2.43 -17.80
CA GLU A 118 -17.85 1.18 -17.85
C GLU A 118 -19.05 1.16 -16.91
N HIS A 119 -19.23 2.22 -16.12
CA HIS A 119 -20.12 2.22 -14.97
C HIS A 119 -19.92 0.96 -14.09
N ARG A 120 -18.67 0.57 -13.83
CA ARG A 120 -18.35 -0.66 -13.08
C ARG A 120 -17.54 -0.37 -11.83
N LEU A 121 -17.91 -0.99 -10.72
CA LEU A 121 -17.14 -1.00 -9.47
C LEU A 121 -16.75 -2.44 -9.14
N VAL A 122 -15.47 -2.70 -8.93
CA VAL A 122 -14.98 -4.03 -8.53
C VAL A 122 -14.45 -3.95 -7.11
N ILE A 123 -14.94 -4.83 -6.24
CA ILE A 123 -14.49 -4.94 -4.85
C ILE A 123 -13.87 -6.33 -4.66
N TYR A 124 -12.64 -6.35 -4.19
CA TYR A 124 -11.93 -7.54 -3.77
C TYR A 124 -11.89 -7.62 -2.25
N HIS A 125 -12.43 -8.69 -1.68
CA HIS A 125 -12.39 -8.96 -0.25
C HIS A 125 -12.20 -10.47 -0.02
N GLU A 126 -11.26 -10.83 0.85
CA GLU A 126 -11.01 -12.23 1.26
C GLU A 126 -10.80 -13.20 0.07
N GLY A 127 -10.13 -12.76 -1.00
CA GLY A 127 -9.90 -13.61 -2.18
C GLY A 127 -11.04 -13.61 -3.20
N LYS A 128 -12.17 -12.96 -2.91
CA LYS A 128 -13.33 -12.88 -3.81
C LYS A 128 -13.40 -11.52 -4.49
N ASN A 129 -13.42 -11.52 -5.83
CA ASN A 129 -13.79 -10.36 -6.63
C ASN A 129 -15.30 -10.33 -6.83
N THR A 130 -15.92 -9.22 -6.43
CA THR A 130 -17.33 -8.94 -6.71
C THR A 130 -17.41 -7.68 -7.57
N SER A 131 -18.10 -7.77 -8.70
CA SER A 131 -18.33 -6.63 -9.58
C SER A 131 -19.74 -6.08 -9.38
N TYR A 132 -19.88 -4.76 -9.48
CA TYR A 132 -21.13 -4.03 -9.30
C TYR A 132 -21.35 -3.07 -10.47
N ASP A 133 -22.59 -2.99 -10.93
CA ASP A 133 -23.05 -1.98 -11.88
C ASP A 133 -23.34 -0.65 -11.15
N THR A 134 -22.85 0.43 -11.72
CA THR A 134 -22.98 1.80 -11.19
C THR A 134 -23.71 2.72 -12.18
N THR A 135 -24.50 2.15 -13.10
CA THR A 135 -25.30 2.92 -14.05
C THR A 135 -26.29 3.81 -13.28
N GLY A 136 -26.21 5.13 -13.49
CA GLY A 136 -26.99 6.12 -12.72
C GLY A 136 -26.37 6.55 -11.38
N TYR A 137 -25.27 5.92 -10.97
CA TYR A 137 -24.50 6.26 -9.76
C TYR A 137 -23.05 6.59 -10.12
N PRO A 138 -22.78 7.74 -10.78
CA PRO A 138 -21.40 8.15 -11.07
C PRO A 138 -20.69 8.44 -9.75
N LEU A 139 -19.79 7.53 -9.36
CA LEU A 139 -19.08 7.63 -8.10
C LEU A 139 -17.98 8.69 -8.23
N THR A 140 -17.88 9.54 -7.23
CA THR A 140 -16.95 10.70 -7.17
C THR A 140 -16.01 10.63 -5.97
N GLY A 141 -16.33 9.78 -5.01
CA GLY A 141 -15.54 9.60 -3.79
C GLY A 141 -15.94 8.36 -3.02
N VAL A 142 -15.15 8.04 -2.01
CA VAL A 142 -15.32 6.87 -1.15
C VAL A 142 -15.25 7.31 0.31
N GLN A 143 -16.15 6.79 1.12
CA GLN A 143 -16.26 7.00 2.55
C GLN A 143 -16.38 5.65 3.24
N GLN A 144 -15.38 5.27 4.03
CA GLN A 144 -15.45 4.08 4.87
C GLN A 144 -15.76 4.51 6.31
N ALA A 145 -16.89 4.04 6.84
CA ALA A 145 -17.23 4.28 8.24
C ALA A 145 -16.39 3.37 9.14
N GLN A 146 -15.50 3.96 9.95
CA GLN A 146 -14.84 3.28 11.07
C GLN A 146 -15.83 3.20 12.23
N ASN A 147 -16.75 2.25 12.20
CA ASN A 147 -17.57 1.96 13.37
C ASN A 147 -17.58 0.48 13.71
N ASN A 148 -17.63 0.20 15.01
CA ASN A 148 -17.29 -1.02 15.73
C ASN A 148 -18.24 -2.22 15.49
N GLY A 149 -18.88 -2.32 14.32
CA GLY A 149 -19.92 -3.33 14.06
C GLY A 149 -20.11 -3.76 12.60
N GLY A 150 -19.30 -3.27 11.65
CA GLY A 150 -19.32 -3.77 10.27
C GLY A 150 -18.51 -2.91 9.31
N LYS A 151 -17.65 -3.57 8.51
CA LYS A 151 -16.87 -2.93 7.44
C LYS A 151 -17.82 -2.47 6.33
N ARG A 152 -18.28 -1.22 6.35
CA ARG A 152 -19.16 -0.64 5.31
C ARG A 152 -18.37 0.30 4.41
N LEU A 153 -18.31 -0.05 3.12
CA LEU A 153 -17.86 0.83 2.06
C LEU A 153 -19.07 1.58 1.50
N SER A 154 -19.03 2.90 1.66
CA SER A 154 -20.01 3.82 1.10
C SER A 154 -19.32 4.69 0.05
N PHE A 155 -20.01 4.99 -1.03
CA PHE A 155 -19.49 5.75 -2.17
C PHE A 155 -20.34 6.99 -2.36
N THR A 156 -19.68 8.12 -2.64
CA THR A 156 -20.33 9.40 -2.88
C THR A 156 -20.64 9.57 -4.35
N HIS A 157 -21.86 10.00 -4.67
CA HIS A 157 -22.30 10.37 -6.01
C HIS A 157 -23.08 11.69 -5.95
N PRO A 158 -23.36 12.38 -7.07
CA PRO A 158 -24.08 13.65 -7.06
C PRO A 158 -25.46 13.64 -6.40
N GLY A 159 -26.08 12.45 -6.26
CA GLY A 159 -27.38 12.26 -5.60
C GLY A 159 -27.30 11.87 -4.12
N GLY A 160 -26.10 11.79 -3.54
CA GLY A 160 -25.89 11.40 -2.14
C GLY A 160 -24.82 10.33 -1.96
N THR A 161 -25.12 9.35 -1.11
CA THR A 161 -24.21 8.25 -0.79
C THR A 161 -24.91 6.93 -1.06
N VAL A 162 -24.20 6.01 -1.73
CA VAL A 162 -24.66 4.66 -2.05
C VAL A 162 -23.71 3.63 -1.45
N GLU A 163 -24.20 2.52 -0.93
CA GLU A 163 -23.33 1.43 -0.47
C GLU A 163 -23.10 0.40 -1.57
N ALA A 164 -21.98 -0.34 -1.47
CA ALA A 164 -21.70 -1.46 -2.37
C ALA A 164 -22.87 -2.47 -2.46
N ARG A 165 -23.52 -2.74 -1.33
CA ARG A 165 -24.65 -3.69 -1.24
C ARG A 165 -25.91 -3.23 -1.98
N ASP A 166 -26.06 -1.91 -2.17
CA ASP A 166 -27.22 -1.31 -2.82
C ASP A 166 -27.04 -1.28 -4.35
N LEU A 167 -25.80 -1.45 -4.81
CA LEU A 167 -25.48 -1.60 -6.22
C LEU A 167 -25.82 -3.00 -6.69
N LYS A 168 -26.17 -3.11 -7.97
CA LYS A 168 -26.48 -4.39 -8.58
C LYS A 168 -25.19 -5.18 -8.79
N GLU A 169 -25.03 -6.30 -8.09
CA GLU A 169 -23.95 -7.25 -8.36
C GLU A 169 -24.08 -7.79 -9.80
N ILE A 170 -22.97 -7.78 -10.51
CA ILE A 170 -22.85 -8.32 -11.86
C ILE A 170 -21.80 -9.42 -11.86
N GLU A 171 -22.09 -10.50 -12.58
CA GLU A 171 -21.13 -11.57 -12.80
C GLU A 171 -19.93 -11.03 -13.62
N PRO A 172 -18.71 -11.57 -13.38
CA PRO A 172 -17.47 -11.06 -13.95
C PRO A 172 -17.50 -10.89 -15.48
#